data_AF-A0A9E5WR38-F1
#
_entry.id   AF-A0A9E5WR38-F1
#
_cell.length_a   1.000
_cell.length_b   1.000
_cell.length_c   1.000
_cell.angle_alpha   90.00
_cell.angle_beta   90.00
_cell.angle_gamma   90.00
#
_symmetry.space_group_name_H-M   'P 1'
#
loop_
_entity.id
_entity.type
_entity.pdbx_description
1 polymer ?
#
loop_
_entity_poly.entity_id
_entity_poly.type
_entity_poly.pdbx_seq_one_letter_code
_entity_poly.pdbx_strand_id
1 'polypeptide(L)'
;FIINPEASSSITVNGDAGNDSLTFPLGASDSVTHTFAGPTLGSVAVTTNSQTTTVNYIGLEPIIDNLAAIDRVFYFGLSADDVTLNDNDIAGDGLSRLSSVSSSERVDFIAPTGSLTINTSSGDDTVRLLAVDSLLAAPVLVETGDGNDVVDASAMWLSVTLKGQAGDDTLIGGSGNDLLQDDSGQNWLIGSGGDDLLAGGIGPDLLDGGVGRDSLFGSADTDTLQGGDGDDLLYGQGNGDSLEGGGGNDLLRGRVGDDTLSGGSGDDTIDGEDGTDQVAETADTDWILTDTSLIGLGTDSLISIERAALTAGPGDNTLTAVGFSGRTTLDGAAGDDVLIGGDGNDRLLGGSGLNLVSGGLGDDTLAGGLDRDTLFGDFGADYLLGSAGGDFLDGGPGNDYLRGQGGSNDSLTGGDGDDTLDGGPGSDWLLEFGDADFVLTDTALSGLGNDRLISVERAGLALTGTAGRMMSAAGFTGRATLLGGPGDDTLEGGPGDDRLLAKDGNNLVRGGPGADLLGGGLGRDTLFGEDGNDRLFASAGADFLDGGPGDDEVIGQGGSNDTLARAMTR
;
A
#
# COMPACT_ATOMS: atom_id res chain seq x y z
N PHE A 1 56.03 27.40 -18.53
CA PHE A 1 55.94 27.96 -19.90
C PHE A 1 54.88 29.04 -19.93
N ILE A 2 55.14 30.21 -20.53
CA ILE A 2 54.13 31.26 -20.74
C ILE A 2 53.86 31.34 -22.24
N ILE A 3 52.62 31.15 -22.67
CA ILE A 3 52.25 31.09 -24.08
C ILE A 3 51.17 32.14 -24.37
N ASN A 4 51.46 33.03 -25.32
CA ASN A 4 50.45 33.87 -25.96
C ASN A 4 49.96 33.12 -27.20
N PRO A 5 48.72 32.61 -27.22
CA PRO A 5 48.19 31.96 -28.41
C PRO A 5 47.98 33.01 -29.50
N GLU A 6 48.90 33.07 -30.47
CA GLU A 6 48.69 33.83 -31.70
C GLU A 6 47.87 32.98 -32.69
N ALA A 7 47.01 33.64 -33.46
CA ALA A 7 46.10 32.97 -34.39
C ALA A 7 46.87 32.10 -35.41
N SER A 8 46.37 30.87 -35.64
CA SER A 8 46.84 29.94 -36.68
C SER A 8 48.18 29.22 -36.42
N SER A 9 48.52 28.89 -35.17
CA SER A 9 49.74 28.12 -34.86
C SER A 9 49.44 26.80 -34.12
N SER A 10 50.31 25.80 -34.32
CA SER A 10 50.37 24.61 -33.46
C SER A 10 51.67 24.68 -32.68
N ILE A 11 51.56 24.63 -31.36
CA ILE A 11 52.69 24.70 -30.43
C ILE A 11 52.81 23.36 -29.72
N THR A 12 54.02 22.88 -29.52
CA THR A 12 54.29 21.69 -28.70
C THR A 12 55.22 22.07 -27.56
N VAL A 13 54.80 21.74 -26.35
CA VAL A 13 55.55 21.96 -25.11
C VAL A 13 55.90 20.60 -24.53
N ASN A 14 57.09 20.45 -23.98
CA ASN A 14 57.52 19.20 -23.34
C ASN A 14 58.12 19.55 -21.97
N GLY A 15 57.42 19.17 -20.91
CA GLY A 15 57.93 19.25 -19.54
C GLY A 15 59.08 18.26 -19.33
N ASP A 16 59.95 18.57 -18.39
CA ASP A 16 60.97 17.65 -17.91
C ASP A 16 60.52 16.94 -16.63
N ALA A 17 61.45 16.25 -15.95
CA ALA A 17 61.13 15.62 -14.68
C ALA A 17 61.12 16.69 -13.57
N GLY A 18 59.93 17.18 -13.22
CA GLY A 18 59.77 18.22 -12.19
C GLY A 18 58.39 18.87 -12.19
N ASN A 19 58.24 19.98 -11.46
CA ASN A 19 57.02 20.78 -11.46
C ASN A 19 57.07 21.80 -12.61
N ASP A 20 56.52 21.42 -13.75
CA ASP A 20 56.38 22.31 -14.90
C ASP A 20 54.98 22.87 -15.01
N SER A 21 54.85 24.20 -15.07
CA SER A 21 53.54 24.85 -15.26
C SER A 21 53.36 25.36 -16.69
N LEU A 22 52.12 25.41 -17.17
CA LEU A 22 51.72 26.12 -18.39
C LEU A 22 50.86 27.32 -18.01
N THR A 23 51.19 28.52 -18.48
CA THR A 23 50.44 29.73 -18.18
C THR A 23 49.99 30.42 -19.46
N PHE A 24 48.69 30.63 -19.57
CA PHE A 24 48.09 31.56 -20.52
C PHE A 24 47.86 32.88 -19.79
N PRO A 25 48.45 33.99 -20.26
CA PRO A 25 48.23 35.29 -19.66
C PRO A 25 46.84 35.83 -20.02
N LEU A 26 46.41 36.87 -19.31
CA LEU A 26 45.10 37.48 -19.50
C LEU A 26 44.87 37.90 -20.96
N GLY A 27 43.78 37.40 -21.54
CA GLY A 27 43.35 37.66 -22.91
C GLY A 27 41.88 37.28 -23.09
N ALA A 28 41.21 37.86 -24.07
CA ALA A 28 39.82 37.50 -24.41
C ALA A 28 39.83 36.38 -25.47
N SER A 29 38.96 35.39 -25.30
CA SER A 29 38.78 34.28 -26.24
C SER A 29 37.29 33.94 -26.39
N ASP A 30 36.92 33.40 -27.55
CA ASP A 30 35.57 32.89 -27.76
C ASP A 30 35.41 31.59 -26.95
N SER A 31 36.33 30.64 -27.12
CA SER A 31 36.32 29.39 -26.37
C SER A 31 37.71 28.88 -26.02
N VAL A 32 37.79 28.11 -24.92
CA VAL A 32 38.98 27.34 -24.55
C VAL A 32 38.60 25.90 -24.29
N THR A 33 39.28 24.97 -24.96
CA THR A 33 39.09 23.53 -24.79
C THR A 33 40.36 22.90 -24.26
N HIS A 34 40.27 22.27 -23.10
CA HIS A 34 41.30 21.42 -22.51
C HIS A 34 40.99 19.97 -22.86
N THR A 35 41.98 19.22 -23.34
CA THR A 35 41.84 17.78 -23.64
C THR A 35 42.94 17.03 -22.95
N PHE A 36 42.56 16.01 -22.18
CA PHE A 36 43.44 15.16 -21.40
C PHE A 36 43.37 13.74 -21.98
N ALA A 37 44.45 13.27 -22.60
CA ALA A 37 44.50 12.00 -23.32
C ALA A 37 45.18 10.88 -22.51
N GLY A 38 45.40 11.11 -21.22
CA GLY A 38 46.13 10.25 -20.29
C GLY A 38 47.00 11.07 -19.35
N PRO A 39 47.69 10.45 -18.38
CA PRO A 39 48.25 11.11 -17.18
C PRO A 39 49.39 12.10 -17.42
N THR A 40 49.82 12.27 -18.66
CA THR A 40 50.87 13.24 -19.01
C THR A 40 50.61 13.94 -20.33
N LEU A 41 49.64 13.50 -21.13
CA LEU A 41 49.48 13.96 -22.51
C LEU A 41 48.19 14.75 -22.62
N GLY A 42 48.27 15.99 -23.10
CA GLY A 42 47.08 16.78 -23.34
C GLY A 42 47.27 17.90 -24.33
N SER A 43 46.21 18.67 -24.54
CA SER A 43 46.24 19.87 -25.37
C SER A 43 45.30 20.95 -24.85
N VAL A 44 45.62 22.20 -25.16
CA VAL A 44 44.73 23.35 -24.95
C VAL A 44 44.49 24.02 -26.30
N ALA A 45 43.23 24.05 -26.73
CA ALA A 45 42.80 24.74 -27.94
C ALA A 45 42.12 26.07 -27.55
N VAL A 46 42.69 27.19 -28.01
CA VAL A 46 42.16 28.54 -27.76
C VAL A 46 41.59 29.08 -29.06
N THR A 47 40.30 29.43 -29.06
CA THR A 47 39.61 29.99 -30.22
C THR A 47 39.34 31.49 -30.01
N THR A 48 39.66 32.31 -31.01
CA THR A 48 39.41 33.77 -30.97
C THR A 48 39.07 34.26 -32.37
N ASN A 49 37.93 34.94 -32.53
CA ASN A 49 37.38 35.34 -33.82
C ASN A 49 37.31 34.17 -34.82
N SER A 50 36.81 33.03 -34.37
CA SER A 50 36.69 31.78 -35.15
C SER A 50 38.01 31.19 -35.67
N GLN A 51 39.16 31.61 -35.15
CA GLN A 51 40.46 30.98 -35.41
C GLN A 51 40.95 30.24 -34.18
N THR A 52 41.38 28.99 -34.35
CA THR A 52 41.83 28.12 -33.26
C THR A 52 43.35 27.93 -33.29
N THR A 53 43.97 28.05 -32.13
CA THR A 53 45.38 27.76 -31.88
C THR A 53 45.48 26.63 -30.86
N THR A 54 46.22 25.57 -31.19
CA THR A 54 46.34 24.37 -30.33
C THR A 54 47.74 24.26 -29.74
N VAL A 55 47.81 24.16 -28.42
CA VAL A 55 49.03 23.91 -27.65
C VAL A 55 49.00 22.47 -27.15
N ASN A 56 49.81 21.60 -27.74
CA ASN A 56 50.01 20.23 -27.27
C ASN A 56 51.08 20.22 -26.18
N TYR A 57 50.91 19.40 -25.15
CA TYR A 57 51.87 19.27 -24.06
C TYR A 57 52.09 17.83 -23.60
N ILE A 58 53.26 17.59 -22.99
CA ILE A 58 53.62 16.35 -22.30
C ILE A 58 54.18 16.71 -20.90
N GLY A 59 53.63 16.13 -19.83
CA GLY A 59 54.09 16.22 -18.44
C GLY A 59 54.10 17.64 -17.88
N LEU A 60 52.93 18.31 -17.84
CA LEU A 60 52.81 19.68 -17.32
C LEU A 60 51.72 19.74 -16.26
N GLU A 61 52.11 20.01 -15.00
CA GLU A 61 51.20 20.30 -13.90
C GLU A 61 51.78 21.41 -12.98
N PRO A 62 51.05 22.52 -12.68
CA PRO A 62 49.67 22.85 -13.07
C PRO A 62 49.54 23.74 -14.34
N ILE A 63 48.32 23.78 -14.92
CA ILE A 63 47.92 24.74 -15.96
C ILE A 63 47.23 25.94 -15.29
N ILE A 64 47.69 27.15 -15.62
CA ILE A 64 47.11 28.42 -15.18
C ILE A 64 46.51 29.11 -16.41
N ASP A 65 45.20 29.07 -16.51
CA ASP A 65 44.44 29.61 -17.63
C ASP A 65 43.73 30.91 -17.25
N ASN A 66 44.41 32.04 -17.46
CA ASN A 66 43.84 33.36 -17.22
C ASN A 66 43.05 33.92 -18.41
N LEU A 67 42.65 33.09 -19.39
CA LEU A 67 41.87 33.57 -20.52
C LEU A 67 40.42 33.81 -20.10
N ALA A 68 39.90 34.99 -20.44
CA ALA A 68 38.49 35.34 -20.30
C ALA A 68 37.73 34.75 -21.50
N ALA A 69 37.37 33.47 -21.37
CA ALA A 69 36.64 32.71 -22.37
C ALA A 69 35.13 32.89 -22.23
N ILE A 70 34.40 32.92 -23.35
CA ILE A 70 32.93 32.81 -23.31
C ILE A 70 32.59 31.36 -22.95
N ASP A 71 33.09 30.39 -23.70
CA ASP A 71 32.83 28.97 -23.46
C ASP A 71 34.09 28.22 -23.02
N ARG A 72 33.95 27.26 -22.12
CA ARG A 72 35.06 26.46 -21.61
C ARG A 72 34.67 24.99 -21.57
N VAL A 73 35.52 24.14 -22.16
CA VAL A 73 35.27 22.69 -22.26
C VAL A 73 36.48 21.92 -21.76
N PHE A 74 36.25 20.88 -20.97
CA PHE A 74 37.23 19.92 -20.50
C PHE A 74 36.85 18.53 -21.02
N TYR A 75 37.74 17.90 -21.79
CA TYR A 75 37.59 16.53 -22.27
C TYR A 75 38.62 15.62 -21.61
N PHE A 76 38.17 14.51 -21.03
CA PHE A 76 39.05 13.49 -20.49
C PHE A 76 39.13 12.25 -21.41
N GLY A 77 39.85 11.22 -20.94
CA GLY A 77 40.25 10.09 -21.75
C GLY A 77 39.13 9.07 -21.93
N LEU A 78 39.47 7.87 -22.39
CA LEU A 78 38.51 6.75 -22.46
C LEU A 78 38.65 5.79 -21.27
N SER A 79 39.15 6.27 -20.15
CA SER A 79 39.44 5.48 -18.96
C SER A 79 38.80 6.16 -17.77
N ALA A 80 38.39 5.36 -16.78
CA ALA A 80 37.91 5.86 -15.49
C ALA A 80 38.69 7.09 -14.98
N ASP A 81 37.97 8.19 -14.85
CA ASP A 81 38.46 9.51 -14.49
C ASP A 81 37.80 10.00 -13.18
N ASP A 82 38.60 10.57 -12.27
CA ASP A 82 38.11 11.12 -10.99
C ASP A 82 38.35 12.62 -10.96
N VAL A 83 37.33 13.38 -11.36
CA VAL A 83 37.35 14.82 -11.62
C VAL A 83 36.70 15.58 -10.47
N THR A 84 37.30 16.69 -10.06
CA THR A 84 36.74 17.61 -9.06
C THR A 84 36.80 19.04 -9.55
N LEU A 85 35.68 19.76 -9.47
CA LEU A 85 35.57 21.20 -9.65
C LEU A 85 35.39 21.87 -8.26
N ASN A 86 36.13 22.94 -7.96
CA ASN A 86 36.00 23.73 -6.73
C ASN A 86 36.44 25.20 -6.90
N ASP A 87 36.35 26.00 -5.84
CA ASP A 87 36.77 27.42 -5.75
C ASP A 87 38.28 27.65 -5.67
N ASN A 88 39.12 26.71 -6.11
CA ASN A 88 40.58 26.85 -6.06
C ASN A 88 41.12 26.98 -4.60
N ASP A 89 40.32 26.59 -3.60
CA ASP A 89 40.61 26.77 -2.17
C ASP A 89 40.70 28.27 -1.76
N ILE A 90 40.20 29.18 -2.60
CA ILE A 90 40.19 30.64 -2.38
C ILE A 90 38.83 31.21 -2.82
N ALA A 91 37.87 31.24 -1.89
CA ALA A 91 36.55 31.79 -2.15
C ALA A 91 36.57 33.26 -2.64
N GLY A 92 35.90 33.52 -3.76
CA GLY A 92 35.52 34.85 -4.23
C GLY A 92 36.62 35.61 -4.97
N ASP A 93 37.67 34.91 -5.42
CA ASP A 93 38.72 35.51 -6.26
C ASP A 93 38.39 35.42 -7.77
N GLY A 94 37.31 34.71 -8.12
CA GLY A 94 36.83 34.54 -9.49
C GLY A 94 37.56 33.48 -10.28
N LEU A 95 38.39 32.67 -9.61
CA LEU A 95 39.06 31.53 -10.19
C LEU A 95 38.40 30.23 -9.70
N SER A 96 38.17 29.33 -10.64
CA SER A 96 37.79 27.95 -10.33
C SER A 96 38.96 27.03 -10.60
N ARG A 97 38.96 25.88 -9.93
CA ARG A 97 39.93 24.81 -10.17
C ARG A 97 39.20 23.55 -10.59
N LEU A 98 39.70 22.95 -11.65
CA LEU A 98 39.39 21.59 -12.04
C LEU A 98 40.63 20.73 -11.85
N SER A 99 40.49 19.61 -11.17
CA SER A 99 41.56 18.65 -10.91
C SER A 99 41.11 17.23 -11.20
N SER A 100 42.01 16.38 -11.67
CA SER A 100 41.75 14.95 -11.82
C SER A 100 42.84 14.09 -11.16
N VAL A 101 42.41 13.06 -10.41
CA VAL A 101 43.33 12.14 -9.72
C VAL A 101 43.90 11.11 -10.69
N SER A 102 43.10 10.64 -11.67
CA SER A 102 43.51 9.65 -12.68
C SER A 102 44.64 10.19 -13.56
N SER A 103 44.62 11.49 -13.82
CA SER A 103 45.55 12.15 -14.74
C SER A 103 46.59 13.04 -14.06
N SER A 104 46.51 13.24 -12.73
CA SER A 104 47.32 14.18 -11.95
C SER A 104 47.17 15.66 -12.35
N GLU A 105 46.21 16.00 -13.23
CA GLU A 105 46.07 17.33 -13.80
C GLU A 105 45.39 18.32 -12.85
N ARG A 106 45.80 19.58 -12.93
CA ARG A 106 45.20 20.71 -12.20
C ARG A 106 45.17 21.93 -13.10
N VAL A 107 43.97 22.46 -13.33
CA VAL A 107 43.72 23.66 -14.12
C VAL A 107 43.05 24.72 -13.26
N ASP A 108 43.74 25.82 -13.03
CA ASP A 108 43.15 27.02 -12.42
C ASP A 108 42.69 27.95 -13.54
N PHE A 109 41.44 28.38 -13.51
CA PHE A 109 40.85 29.12 -14.62
C PHE A 109 39.87 30.22 -14.22
N ILE A 110 39.76 31.25 -15.06
CA ILE A 110 38.71 32.27 -14.94
C ILE A 110 37.37 31.68 -15.39
N ALA A 111 36.35 31.81 -14.55
CA ALA A 111 34.98 31.36 -14.83
C ALA A 111 34.50 31.85 -16.21
N PRO A 112 33.96 30.96 -17.07
CA PRO A 112 33.38 31.34 -18.34
C PRO A 112 32.11 32.19 -18.16
N THR A 113 31.77 32.99 -19.17
CA THR A 113 30.52 33.78 -19.16
C THR A 113 29.37 33.14 -19.96
N GLY A 114 29.69 32.15 -20.79
CA GLY A 114 28.79 31.43 -21.70
C GLY A 114 28.44 30.04 -21.16
N SER A 115 29.35 29.07 -21.27
CA SER A 115 29.15 27.72 -20.71
C SER A 115 30.42 27.11 -20.11
N LEU A 116 30.23 26.19 -19.16
CA LEU A 116 31.25 25.28 -18.67
C LEU A 116 30.83 23.84 -18.95
N THR A 117 31.65 23.08 -19.68
CA THR A 117 31.38 21.67 -19.99
C THR A 117 32.52 20.78 -19.50
N ILE A 118 32.16 19.69 -18.83
CA ILE A 118 33.06 18.60 -18.43
C ILE A 118 32.58 17.34 -19.13
N ASN A 119 33.45 16.69 -19.91
CA ASN A 119 33.13 15.47 -20.62
C ASN A 119 34.19 14.40 -20.29
N THR A 120 33.79 13.32 -19.61
CA THR A 120 34.71 12.24 -19.20
C THR A 120 34.73 11.04 -20.14
N SER A 121 33.86 11.06 -21.15
CA SER A 121 33.84 10.18 -22.32
C SER A 121 33.48 8.72 -22.08
N SER A 122 34.33 7.87 -21.51
CA SER A 122 33.95 6.47 -21.27
C SER A 122 34.81 5.87 -20.18
N GLY A 123 34.27 4.87 -19.49
CA GLY A 123 34.86 4.27 -18.29
C GLY A 123 34.08 4.71 -17.07
N ASP A 124 34.26 4.01 -15.95
CA ASP A 124 33.55 4.32 -14.72
C ASP A 124 34.12 5.60 -14.09
N ASP A 125 33.46 6.72 -14.34
CA ASP A 125 33.93 8.05 -14.02
C ASP A 125 33.30 8.58 -12.73
N THR A 126 33.99 9.51 -12.09
CA THR A 126 33.47 10.24 -10.95
C THR A 126 33.71 11.72 -11.11
N VAL A 127 32.67 12.52 -11.03
CA VAL A 127 32.73 13.99 -11.12
C VAL A 127 32.12 14.60 -9.87
N ARG A 128 32.91 15.42 -9.15
CA ARG A 128 32.44 16.15 -7.97
C ARG A 128 32.45 17.66 -8.23
N LEU A 129 31.28 18.29 -8.14
CA LEU A 129 31.13 19.74 -8.19
C LEU A 129 31.02 20.26 -6.76
N LEU A 130 32.18 20.53 -6.14
CA LEU A 130 32.25 21.08 -4.79
C LEU A 130 32.08 22.60 -4.82
N ALA A 131 31.81 23.21 -3.67
CA ALA A 131 31.63 24.66 -3.46
C ALA A 131 32.43 25.51 -4.46
N VAL A 132 31.75 25.88 -5.56
CA VAL A 132 32.35 26.64 -6.65
C VAL A 132 32.42 28.11 -6.26
N ASP A 133 33.36 28.85 -6.87
CA ASP A 133 33.45 30.28 -6.63
C ASP A 133 32.10 30.95 -6.98
N SER A 134 31.61 31.79 -6.07
CA SER A 134 30.35 32.55 -6.22
C SER A 134 30.23 33.39 -7.50
N LEU A 135 31.34 33.66 -8.19
CA LEU A 135 31.39 34.39 -9.45
C LEU A 135 31.19 33.50 -10.68
N LEU A 136 31.22 32.16 -10.54
CA LEU A 136 30.75 31.26 -11.58
C LEU A 136 29.23 31.44 -11.70
N ALA A 137 28.76 31.81 -12.89
CA ALA A 137 27.34 31.99 -13.18
C ALA A 137 26.94 31.38 -14.53
N ALA A 138 27.89 30.76 -15.24
CA ALA A 138 27.61 30.06 -16.48
C ALA A 138 26.95 28.70 -16.18
N PRO A 139 26.01 28.24 -17.03
CA PRO A 139 25.48 26.88 -16.96
C PRO A 139 26.62 25.85 -17.02
N VAL A 140 26.51 24.83 -16.17
CA VAL A 140 27.45 23.73 -16.07
C VAL A 140 26.82 22.48 -16.66
N LEU A 141 27.51 21.87 -17.63
CA LEU A 141 27.14 20.59 -18.24
C LEU A 141 28.21 19.56 -17.88
N VAL A 142 27.79 18.41 -17.35
CA VAL A 142 28.62 17.22 -17.16
C VAL A 142 28.08 16.10 -18.05
N GLU A 143 28.93 15.53 -18.90
CA GLU A 143 28.62 14.36 -19.73
C GLU A 143 29.64 13.27 -19.41
N THR A 144 29.22 12.16 -18.78
CA THR A 144 30.16 11.14 -18.34
C THR A 144 30.42 10.07 -19.38
N GLY A 145 29.38 9.64 -20.10
CA GLY A 145 29.51 8.79 -21.27
C GLY A 145 29.25 7.31 -21.00
N ASP A 146 29.92 6.40 -21.71
CA ASP A 146 29.68 4.97 -21.48
C ASP A 146 30.44 4.53 -20.22
N GLY A 147 29.78 4.06 -19.17
CA GLY A 147 30.41 3.68 -17.91
C GLY A 147 29.41 3.63 -16.78
N ASN A 148 29.80 3.07 -15.63
CA ASN A 148 29.01 3.24 -14.42
C ASN A 148 29.54 4.46 -13.66
N ASP A 149 28.88 5.60 -13.84
CA ASP A 149 29.41 6.90 -13.47
C ASP A 149 28.75 7.47 -12.21
N VAL A 150 29.48 8.37 -11.54
CA VAL A 150 28.97 9.09 -10.37
C VAL A 150 29.20 10.57 -10.54
N VAL A 151 28.13 11.35 -10.61
CA VAL A 151 28.18 12.82 -10.61
C VAL A 151 27.52 13.35 -9.34
N ASP A 152 28.30 14.05 -8.52
CA ASP A 152 27.83 14.70 -7.30
C ASP A 152 27.89 16.22 -7.46
N ALA A 153 26.73 16.83 -7.69
CA ALA A 153 26.52 18.27 -7.75
C ALA A 153 25.81 18.83 -6.51
N SER A 154 25.71 18.08 -5.41
CA SER A 154 24.94 18.44 -4.22
C SER A 154 25.34 19.77 -3.56
N ALA A 155 26.57 20.25 -3.81
CA ALA A 155 27.06 21.54 -3.31
C ALA A 155 26.78 22.71 -4.28
N MET A 156 26.18 22.46 -5.43
CA MET A 156 25.86 23.47 -6.44
C MET A 156 24.57 24.20 -6.07
N TRP A 157 24.59 25.51 -6.22
CA TRP A 157 23.43 26.41 -6.04
C TRP A 157 22.90 26.95 -7.37
N LEU A 158 23.57 26.61 -8.47
CA LEU A 158 23.19 26.92 -9.83
C LEU A 158 22.59 25.69 -10.48
N SER A 159 21.71 25.91 -11.44
CA SER A 159 21.27 24.87 -12.37
C SER A 159 22.44 24.17 -13.05
N VAL A 160 22.44 22.84 -13.00
CA VAL A 160 23.34 21.94 -13.70
C VAL A 160 22.59 21.10 -14.73
N THR A 161 23.30 20.63 -15.74
CA THR A 161 22.84 19.56 -16.62
C THR A 161 23.78 18.39 -16.49
N LEU A 162 23.27 17.24 -16.06
CA LEU A 162 24.02 16.02 -15.84
C LEU A 162 23.54 14.96 -16.83
N LYS A 163 24.47 14.28 -17.49
CA LYS A 163 24.18 13.18 -18.42
C LYS A 163 25.11 12.01 -18.17
N GLY A 164 24.54 10.88 -17.72
CA GLY A 164 25.27 9.63 -17.54
C GLY A 164 25.57 8.98 -18.89
N GLN A 165 24.51 8.70 -19.65
CA GLN A 165 24.49 7.96 -20.93
C GLN A 165 24.29 6.46 -20.71
N ALA A 166 25.30 5.63 -20.85
CA ALA A 166 25.10 4.18 -20.84
C ALA A 166 25.89 3.52 -19.72
N GLY A 167 25.18 2.85 -18.82
CA GLY A 167 25.72 2.14 -17.68
C GLY A 167 24.90 2.46 -16.44
N ASP A 168 25.24 1.87 -15.30
CA ASP A 168 24.49 2.11 -14.07
C ASP A 168 25.03 3.38 -13.40
N ASP A 169 24.32 4.50 -13.59
CA ASP A 169 24.79 5.84 -13.24
C ASP A 169 24.16 6.37 -11.94
N THR A 170 24.89 7.25 -11.23
CA THR A 170 24.37 8.02 -10.10
C THR A 170 24.56 9.50 -10.37
N LEU A 171 23.47 10.22 -10.58
CA LEU A 171 23.47 11.66 -10.88
C LEU A 171 22.76 12.40 -9.74
N ILE A 172 23.47 13.30 -9.08
CA ILE A 172 22.95 14.09 -7.96
C ILE A 172 23.05 15.56 -8.33
N GLY A 173 21.91 16.23 -8.43
CA GLY A 173 21.73 17.67 -8.57
C GLY A 173 22.09 18.44 -7.29
N GLY A 174 21.76 19.72 -7.26
CA GLY A 174 22.02 20.64 -6.17
C GLY A 174 20.75 21.33 -5.69
N SER A 175 20.86 22.61 -5.30
CA SER A 175 19.70 23.41 -4.89
C SER A 175 19.14 24.29 -6.02
N GLY A 176 19.53 24.02 -7.26
CA GLY A 176 19.13 24.77 -8.45
C GLY A 176 18.16 23.93 -9.29
N ASN A 177 17.53 24.55 -10.28
CA ASN A 177 16.63 23.84 -11.19
C ASN A 177 17.47 23.05 -12.20
N ASP A 178 17.60 21.76 -11.99
CA ASP A 178 18.55 20.89 -12.65
C ASP A 178 17.90 20.03 -13.75
N LEU A 179 18.72 19.61 -14.71
CA LEU A 179 18.36 18.64 -15.73
C LEU A 179 19.25 17.42 -15.57
N LEU A 180 18.67 16.32 -15.10
CA LEU A 180 19.33 15.03 -14.98
C LEU A 180 18.72 14.10 -16.02
N GLN A 181 19.54 13.63 -16.95
CA GLN A 181 19.08 12.77 -18.03
C GLN A 181 20.04 11.61 -18.22
N ASP A 182 19.49 10.41 -18.23
CA ASP A 182 20.21 9.21 -18.60
C ASP A 182 19.64 8.55 -19.87
N ASP A 183 20.39 7.62 -20.46
CA ASP A 183 19.97 6.89 -21.67
C ASP A 183 19.68 5.41 -21.38
N SER A 184 20.56 4.70 -20.65
CA SER A 184 20.32 3.29 -20.30
C SER A 184 21.15 2.82 -19.12
N GLY A 185 20.55 2.04 -18.22
CA GLY A 185 21.20 1.53 -17.03
C GLY A 185 20.20 1.19 -15.94
N GLN A 186 20.70 0.87 -14.76
CA GLN A 186 19.93 1.01 -13.52
C GLN A 186 20.42 2.26 -12.82
N ASN A 187 19.70 3.35 -13.02
CA ASN A 187 20.19 4.68 -12.68
C ASN A 187 19.58 5.20 -11.39
N TRP A 188 20.35 6.03 -10.69
CA TRP A 188 19.88 6.78 -9.53
C TRP A 188 20.03 8.27 -9.79
N LEU A 189 18.91 8.95 -9.99
CA LEU A 189 18.84 10.39 -10.23
C LEU A 189 18.21 11.08 -9.02
N ILE A 190 18.87 12.11 -8.49
CA ILE A 190 18.39 12.91 -7.35
C ILE A 190 18.44 14.40 -7.71
N GLY A 191 17.30 15.09 -7.79
CA GLY A 191 17.22 16.54 -8.01
C GLY A 191 17.67 17.34 -6.80
N SER A 192 17.23 16.91 -5.60
CA SER A 192 17.46 17.51 -4.28
C SER A 192 16.60 18.74 -4.01
N GLY A 193 16.85 19.87 -4.67
CA GLY A 193 15.94 20.99 -4.51
C GLY A 193 16.02 21.99 -5.63
N GLY A 194 14.90 22.62 -5.95
CA GLY A 194 14.74 23.32 -7.22
C GLY A 194 13.50 22.77 -7.92
N ASP A 195 13.18 23.32 -9.09
CA ASP A 195 12.20 22.69 -9.98
C ASP A 195 12.98 21.88 -11.02
N ASP A 196 13.08 20.58 -10.84
CA ASP A 196 13.99 19.69 -11.53
C ASP A 196 13.31 18.86 -12.63
N LEU A 197 14.11 18.45 -13.62
CA LEU A 197 13.69 17.53 -14.68
C LEU A 197 14.59 16.30 -14.68
N LEU A 198 14.01 15.15 -14.32
CA LEU A 198 14.69 13.86 -14.21
C LEU A 198 14.14 12.88 -15.25
N ALA A 199 15.03 12.24 -16.01
CA ALA A 199 14.68 11.18 -16.97
C ALA A 199 15.65 10.00 -16.85
N GLY A 200 15.14 8.83 -16.44
CA GLY A 200 15.93 7.64 -16.12
C GLY A 200 16.46 6.86 -17.33
N GLY A 201 15.76 6.92 -18.47
CA GLY A 201 16.19 6.22 -19.67
C GLY A 201 15.71 4.77 -19.71
N ILE A 202 16.50 3.85 -20.26
CA ILE A 202 16.12 2.43 -20.37
C ILE A 202 16.72 1.63 -19.21
N GLY A 203 15.91 0.79 -18.57
CA GLY A 203 16.28 -0.03 -17.43
C GLY A 203 15.61 0.46 -16.15
N PRO A 204 15.64 -0.33 -15.05
CA PRO A 204 14.89 0.02 -13.86
C PRO A 204 15.63 1.08 -13.03
N ASP A 205 15.00 2.24 -12.91
CA ASP A 205 15.59 3.45 -12.36
C ASP A 205 14.97 3.89 -11.03
N LEU A 206 15.73 4.68 -10.26
CA LEU A 206 15.25 5.38 -9.08
C LEU A 206 15.43 6.89 -9.27
N LEU A 207 14.31 7.60 -9.28
CA LEU A 207 14.25 9.05 -9.45
C LEU A 207 13.66 9.69 -8.19
N ASP A 208 14.37 10.68 -7.63
CA ASP A 208 13.95 11.47 -6.47
C ASP A 208 14.04 12.96 -6.82
N GLY A 209 12.89 13.65 -6.90
CA GLY A 209 12.81 15.08 -7.19
C GLY A 209 13.35 15.92 -6.04
N GLY A 210 12.79 15.71 -4.85
CA GLY A 210 13.22 16.35 -3.62
C GLY A 210 12.30 17.51 -3.24
N VAL A 211 12.81 18.74 -3.23
CA VAL A 211 12.02 19.92 -2.84
C VAL A 211 11.83 20.85 -4.03
N GLY A 212 10.59 21.13 -4.38
CA GLY A 212 10.22 22.06 -5.43
C GLY A 212 9.31 21.37 -6.43
N ARG A 213 9.08 21.98 -7.60
CA ARG A 213 8.12 21.43 -8.56
C ARG A 213 8.84 20.61 -9.62
N ASP A 214 8.83 19.30 -9.43
CA ASP A 214 9.66 18.40 -10.20
C ASP A 214 8.89 17.68 -11.31
N SER A 215 9.62 17.21 -12.31
CA SER A 215 9.10 16.41 -13.41
C SER A 215 9.96 15.17 -13.62
N LEU A 216 9.38 14.01 -13.31
CA LEU A 216 10.07 12.72 -13.30
C LEU A 216 9.50 11.81 -14.40
N PHE A 217 10.40 11.18 -15.15
CA PHE A 217 10.08 10.27 -16.25
C PHE A 217 10.87 8.97 -16.08
N GLY A 218 10.18 7.89 -15.70
CA GLY A 218 10.76 6.55 -15.55
C GLY A 218 11.20 5.98 -16.89
N SER A 219 10.24 5.73 -17.77
CA SER A 219 10.35 5.14 -19.12
C SER A 219 9.88 3.69 -19.17
N ALA A 220 10.54 2.81 -19.92
CA ALA A 220 9.89 1.60 -20.41
C ALA A 220 9.98 0.42 -19.44
N ASP A 221 10.71 0.51 -18.34
CA ASP A 221 11.05 -0.58 -17.41
C ASP A 221 10.48 -0.26 -16.02
N THR A 222 10.58 -1.19 -15.06
CA THR A 222 10.01 -0.98 -13.71
C THR A 222 10.82 0.06 -12.93
N ASP A 223 10.21 1.22 -12.74
CA ASP A 223 10.85 2.39 -12.14
C ASP A 223 10.27 2.74 -10.76
N THR A 224 11.07 3.44 -9.95
CA THR A 224 10.64 4.04 -8.70
C THR A 224 10.81 5.55 -8.77
N LEU A 225 9.70 6.29 -8.69
CA LEU A 225 9.66 7.74 -8.79
C LEU A 225 9.13 8.32 -7.48
N GLN A 226 9.88 9.26 -6.90
CA GLN A 226 9.49 10.03 -5.72
C GLN A 226 9.53 11.52 -6.05
N GLY A 227 8.38 12.21 -5.97
CA GLY A 227 8.29 13.65 -6.18
C GLY A 227 8.95 14.42 -5.05
N GLY A 228 8.42 14.25 -3.84
CA GLY A 228 8.93 14.87 -2.62
C GLY A 228 8.03 16.00 -2.15
N ASP A 229 8.59 17.13 -1.71
CA ASP A 229 7.80 18.31 -1.32
C ASP A 229 7.58 19.20 -2.55
N GLY A 230 6.35 19.34 -3.05
CA GLY A 230 6.06 20.15 -4.23
C GLY A 230 4.76 19.77 -4.94
N ASP A 231 4.43 20.48 -6.02
CA ASP A 231 3.30 20.09 -6.90
C ASP A 231 3.86 19.35 -8.13
N ASP A 232 4.17 18.07 -7.99
CA ASP A 232 5.04 17.30 -8.87
C ASP A 232 4.30 16.61 -10.03
N LEU A 233 5.10 16.20 -11.02
CA LEU A 233 4.63 15.49 -12.21
C LEU A 233 5.41 14.20 -12.42
N LEU A 234 4.76 13.06 -12.20
CA LEU A 234 5.38 11.74 -12.29
C LEU A 234 4.76 10.93 -13.44
N TYR A 235 5.62 10.39 -14.30
CA TYR A 235 5.26 9.45 -15.36
C TYR A 235 6.08 8.16 -15.25
N GLY A 236 5.42 7.06 -14.89
CA GLY A 236 6.04 5.72 -14.91
C GLY A 236 6.38 5.29 -16.34
N GLN A 237 5.37 5.29 -17.19
CA GLN A 237 5.39 4.97 -18.63
C GLN A 237 5.18 3.49 -18.98
N GLY A 238 6.04 2.56 -18.63
CA GLY A 238 5.94 1.18 -19.12
C GLY A 238 6.39 0.14 -18.09
N ASN A 239 5.69 -0.99 -18.06
CA ASN A 239 5.76 -1.98 -16.98
C ASN A 239 5.20 -1.43 -15.66
N GLY A 240 5.20 -2.27 -14.61
CA GLY A 240 4.65 -1.87 -13.32
C GLY A 240 5.65 -1.03 -12.54
N ASP A 241 5.28 0.20 -12.26
CA ASP A 241 6.07 1.24 -11.62
C ASP A 241 5.57 1.55 -10.20
N SER A 242 6.44 2.20 -9.40
CA SER A 242 6.10 2.72 -8.08
C SER A 242 6.22 4.24 -8.07
N LEU A 243 5.11 4.96 -7.93
CA LEU A 243 5.06 6.42 -7.96
C LEU A 243 4.58 6.96 -6.60
N GLU A 244 5.37 7.83 -5.98
CA GLU A 244 5.04 8.55 -4.74
C GLU A 244 5.10 10.06 -5.01
N GLY A 245 3.96 10.75 -4.89
CA GLY A 245 3.87 12.21 -5.04
C GLY A 245 4.60 12.91 -3.90
N GLY A 246 4.12 12.70 -2.68
CA GLY A 246 4.73 13.22 -1.46
C GLY A 246 3.87 14.31 -0.85
N GLY A 247 4.35 15.55 -0.81
CA GLY A 247 3.64 16.67 -0.21
C GLY A 247 3.33 17.76 -1.21
N GLY A 248 2.06 17.97 -1.53
CA GLY A 248 1.58 19.01 -2.43
C GLY A 248 0.46 18.48 -3.29
N ASN A 249 0.18 19.07 -4.45
CA ASN A 249 -0.89 18.58 -5.33
C ASN A 249 -0.26 18.00 -6.60
N ASP A 250 -0.10 16.70 -6.58
CA ASP A 250 0.71 15.96 -7.54
C ASP A 250 -0.14 15.40 -8.69
N LEU A 251 0.52 15.18 -9.83
CA LEU A 251 -0.05 14.45 -10.95
C LEU A 251 0.78 13.19 -11.20
N LEU A 252 0.21 12.04 -10.86
CA LEU A 252 0.81 10.73 -11.05
C LEU A 252 0.13 10.02 -12.21
N ARG A 253 0.92 9.51 -13.16
CA ARG A 253 0.46 8.72 -14.30
C ARG A 253 1.25 7.43 -14.44
N GLY A 254 0.59 6.31 -14.17
CA GLY A 254 1.16 4.96 -14.29
C GLY A 254 1.53 4.62 -15.73
N ARG A 255 0.55 4.77 -16.65
CA ARG A 255 0.63 4.53 -18.10
C ARG A 255 0.36 3.07 -18.45
N VAL A 256 1.38 2.26 -18.75
CA VAL A 256 1.21 0.89 -19.22
C VAL A 256 1.87 -0.02 -18.22
N GLY A 257 1.12 -0.81 -17.46
CA GLY A 257 1.73 -1.63 -16.41
C GLY A 257 0.73 -2.07 -15.39
N ASP A 258 1.19 -2.72 -14.33
CA ASP A 258 0.39 -2.86 -13.12
C ASP A 258 1.09 -1.97 -12.08
N ASP A 259 0.64 -0.72 -11.94
CA ASP A 259 1.34 0.34 -11.21
C ASP A 259 0.90 0.43 -9.74
N THR A 260 1.80 0.89 -8.87
CA THR A 260 1.49 1.27 -7.50
C THR A 260 1.69 2.76 -7.31
N LEU A 261 0.64 3.47 -6.91
CA LEU A 261 0.61 4.93 -6.84
C LEU A 261 0.23 5.40 -5.43
N SER A 262 0.95 6.38 -4.91
CA SER A 262 0.63 7.09 -3.65
C SER A 262 0.69 8.58 -3.92
N GLY A 263 -0.40 9.30 -3.65
CA GLY A 263 -0.43 10.76 -3.74
C GLY A 263 0.31 11.40 -2.58
N GLY A 264 0.13 10.85 -1.38
CA GLY A 264 0.64 11.45 -0.16
C GLY A 264 -0.30 12.53 0.35
N SER A 265 0.24 13.68 0.77
CA SER A 265 -0.54 14.76 1.36
C SER A 265 -0.86 15.88 0.37
N GLY A 266 -2.12 16.26 0.28
CA GLY A 266 -2.62 17.31 -0.62
C GLY A 266 -3.73 16.76 -1.52
N ASP A 267 -4.19 17.55 -2.50
CA ASP A 267 -5.27 17.12 -3.38
C ASP A 267 -4.69 16.62 -4.71
N ASP A 268 -4.45 15.31 -4.80
CA ASP A 268 -3.69 14.70 -5.90
C ASP A 268 -4.57 14.25 -7.07
N THR A 269 -3.94 14.06 -8.23
CA THR A 269 -4.55 13.38 -9.38
C THR A 269 -3.77 12.11 -9.69
N ILE A 270 -4.40 10.96 -9.47
CA ILE A 270 -3.80 9.64 -9.64
C ILE A 270 -4.49 8.93 -10.81
N ASP A 271 -3.74 8.65 -11.86
CA ASP A 271 -4.23 8.08 -13.13
C ASP A 271 -3.41 6.83 -13.50
N GLY A 272 -3.95 5.63 -13.26
CA GLY A 272 -3.28 4.36 -13.59
C GLY A 272 -3.12 4.13 -15.10
N GLU A 273 -4.10 4.58 -15.88
CA GLU A 273 -4.24 4.35 -17.32
C GLU A 273 -4.46 2.86 -17.72
N ASP A 274 -3.53 2.22 -18.44
CA ASP A 274 -3.66 0.86 -18.97
C ASP A 274 -2.99 -0.14 -18.03
N GLY A 275 -3.79 -0.89 -17.27
CA GLY A 275 -3.19 -1.74 -16.25
C GLY A 275 -4.16 -2.47 -15.35
N THR A 276 -3.63 -3.12 -14.32
CA THR A 276 -4.34 -3.31 -13.04
C THR A 276 -3.62 -2.52 -11.97
N ASP A 277 -4.09 -1.29 -11.75
CA ASP A 277 -3.36 -0.31 -10.97
C ASP A 277 -3.86 -0.24 -9.53
N GLN A 278 -2.95 0.05 -8.61
CA GLN A 278 -3.21 0.08 -7.18
C GLN A 278 -2.86 1.44 -6.58
N VAL A 279 -3.83 2.08 -5.91
CA VAL A 279 -3.52 3.16 -4.98
C VAL A 279 -3.13 2.59 -3.62
N ALA A 280 -2.05 3.10 -3.01
CA ALA A 280 -1.58 2.65 -1.71
C ALA A 280 -1.27 3.83 -0.78
N GLU A 281 -1.91 3.88 0.39
CA GLU A 281 -1.75 4.97 1.35
C GLU A 281 -1.67 4.45 2.79
N THR A 282 -0.91 5.14 3.65
CA THR A 282 -0.75 4.78 5.06
C THR A 282 -0.74 6.00 5.95
N ALA A 283 -1.75 6.14 6.82
CA ALA A 283 -1.81 7.21 7.81
C ALA A 283 -2.81 6.89 8.93
N ASP A 284 -2.60 7.47 10.11
CA ASP A 284 -3.55 7.45 11.24
C ASP A 284 -4.73 8.40 10.99
N THR A 285 -5.64 8.00 10.10
CA THR A 285 -6.76 8.82 9.63
C THR A 285 -7.94 7.95 9.16
N ASP A 286 -9.10 8.58 9.04
CA ASP A 286 -10.25 8.01 8.35
C ASP A 286 -10.00 8.02 6.83
N TRP A 287 -10.38 6.93 6.16
CA TRP A 287 -10.29 6.78 4.72
C TRP A 287 -11.67 6.62 4.08
N ILE A 288 -11.96 7.43 3.06
CA ILE A 288 -13.17 7.29 2.24
C ILE A 288 -12.76 7.07 0.79
N LEU A 289 -13.02 5.88 0.27
CA LEU A 289 -12.66 5.48 -1.08
C LEU A 289 -13.92 5.29 -1.96
N THR A 290 -13.85 5.85 -3.16
CA THR A 290 -14.76 5.56 -4.27
C THR A 290 -13.99 5.32 -5.55
N ASP A 291 -14.67 4.86 -6.61
CA ASP A 291 -14.08 4.70 -7.96
C ASP A 291 -13.40 5.97 -8.52
N THR A 292 -13.69 7.14 -7.95
CA THR A 292 -13.19 8.42 -8.47
C THR A 292 -12.47 9.27 -7.45
N SER A 293 -12.39 8.86 -6.19
CA SER A 293 -11.80 9.70 -5.13
C SER A 293 -11.32 8.91 -3.94
N LEU A 294 -10.22 9.39 -3.35
CA LEU A 294 -9.71 8.97 -2.04
C LEU A 294 -9.64 10.19 -1.12
N ILE A 295 -10.17 10.06 0.09
CA ILE A 295 -10.10 11.08 1.13
C ILE A 295 -9.34 10.51 2.32
N GLY A 296 -8.37 11.26 2.85
CA GLY A 296 -7.65 10.96 4.10
C GLY A 296 -6.50 11.93 4.35
N LEU A 297 -5.50 11.92 3.48
CA LEU A 297 -4.36 12.87 3.49
C LEU A 297 -4.60 14.14 2.64
N GLY A 298 -5.65 14.11 1.84
CA GLY A 298 -6.31 15.24 1.20
C GLY A 298 -7.56 14.75 0.47
N THR A 299 -7.90 15.33 -0.68
CA THR A 299 -9.00 14.87 -1.54
C THR A 299 -8.51 14.56 -2.95
N ASP A 300 -8.14 13.30 -3.17
CA ASP A 300 -7.52 12.86 -4.42
C ASP A 300 -8.59 12.51 -5.45
N SER A 301 -8.23 12.71 -6.71
CA SER A 301 -8.99 12.27 -7.88
C SER A 301 -8.38 10.97 -8.42
N LEU A 302 -9.16 9.90 -8.42
CA LEU A 302 -8.74 8.60 -8.96
C LEU A 302 -9.27 8.40 -10.38
N ILE A 303 -8.42 7.91 -11.27
CA ILE A 303 -8.73 7.58 -12.67
C ILE A 303 -8.08 6.24 -12.99
N SER A 304 -8.84 5.27 -13.52
CA SER A 304 -8.34 3.93 -13.87
C SER A 304 -7.57 3.27 -12.73
N ILE A 305 -8.23 3.09 -11.58
CA ILE A 305 -7.66 2.40 -10.41
C ILE A 305 -8.53 1.19 -10.10
N GLU A 306 -7.96 0.00 -10.17
CA GLU A 306 -8.68 -1.27 -9.95
C GLU A 306 -8.46 -1.84 -8.54
N ARG A 307 -7.45 -1.33 -7.82
CA ARG A 307 -7.12 -1.80 -6.47
C ARG A 307 -6.78 -0.67 -5.51
N ALA A 308 -7.05 -0.89 -4.23
CA ALA A 308 -6.61 0.00 -3.17
C ALA A 308 -6.01 -0.78 -2.01
N ALA A 309 -4.96 -0.25 -1.40
CA ALA A 309 -4.39 -0.73 -0.14
C ALA A 309 -4.28 0.44 0.83
N LEU A 310 -5.15 0.46 1.85
CA LEU A 310 -5.25 1.56 2.79
C LEU A 310 -4.96 1.03 4.19
N THR A 311 -3.94 1.61 4.83
CA THR A 311 -3.53 1.23 6.19
C THR A 311 -3.73 2.41 7.13
N ALA A 312 -4.43 2.16 8.22
CA ALA A 312 -4.71 3.11 9.28
C ALA A 312 -3.54 3.20 10.28
N GLY A 313 -3.77 3.90 11.39
CA GLY A 313 -2.78 4.10 12.44
C GLY A 313 -3.15 3.42 13.76
N PRO A 314 -2.59 3.90 14.88
CA PRO A 314 -2.93 3.40 16.21
C PRO A 314 -4.17 4.05 16.84
N GLY A 315 -4.88 4.93 16.13
CA GLY A 315 -6.11 5.57 16.59
C GLY A 315 -7.35 4.86 16.06
N ASP A 316 -8.51 5.15 16.67
CA ASP A 316 -9.80 4.65 16.18
C ASP A 316 -10.11 5.29 14.81
N ASN A 317 -10.16 4.50 13.74
CA ASN A 317 -10.30 4.95 12.37
C ASN A 317 -11.53 4.34 11.68
N THR A 318 -12.10 5.06 10.72
CA THR A 318 -13.14 4.55 9.80
C THR A 318 -12.58 4.47 8.39
N LEU A 319 -12.51 3.25 7.85
CA LEU A 319 -12.09 2.94 6.49
C LEU A 319 -13.30 2.43 5.71
N THR A 320 -13.75 3.18 4.70
CA THR A 320 -14.94 2.82 3.92
C THR A 320 -14.67 2.85 2.42
N ALA A 321 -14.94 1.73 1.75
CA ALA A 321 -14.81 1.53 0.31
C ALA A 321 -16.16 1.30 -0.41
N VAL A 322 -17.30 1.61 0.23
CA VAL A 322 -18.66 1.42 -0.31
C VAL A 322 -18.88 1.98 -1.74
N GLY A 323 -18.10 2.97 -2.15
CA GLY A 323 -18.21 3.54 -3.50
C GLY A 323 -17.19 3.00 -4.51
N PHE A 324 -16.41 1.98 -4.15
CA PHE A 324 -15.33 1.42 -4.94
C PHE A 324 -15.68 0.02 -5.44
N SER A 325 -15.53 -0.17 -6.75
CA SER A 325 -15.89 -1.40 -7.45
C SER A 325 -14.74 -2.39 -7.60
N GLY A 326 -13.50 -1.91 -7.39
CA GLY A 326 -12.29 -2.70 -7.43
C GLY A 326 -12.04 -3.46 -6.13
N ARG A 327 -10.91 -4.18 -6.08
CA ARG A 327 -10.53 -4.93 -4.87
C ARG A 327 -9.78 -4.03 -3.88
N THR A 328 -10.15 -4.10 -2.61
CA THR A 328 -9.49 -3.37 -1.54
C THR A 328 -8.72 -4.28 -0.58
N THR A 329 -7.68 -3.72 0.02
CA THR A 329 -7.08 -4.20 1.26
C THR A 329 -7.17 -3.08 2.27
N LEU A 330 -7.96 -3.26 3.32
CA LEU A 330 -8.13 -2.29 4.40
C LEU A 330 -7.52 -2.87 5.67
N ASP A 331 -6.63 -2.13 6.32
CA ASP A 331 -5.99 -2.52 7.58
C ASP A 331 -6.19 -1.43 8.63
N GLY A 332 -6.98 -1.72 9.67
CA GLY A 332 -7.24 -0.83 10.80
C GLY A 332 -6.04 -0.68 11.74
N ALA A 333 -5.09 -1.62 11.70
CA ALA A 333 -3.93 -1.68 12.57
C ALA A 333 -4.29 -1.75 14.08
N ALA A 334 -4.34 -0.63 14.79
CA ALA A 334 -4.69 -0.65 16.21
C ALA A 334 -5.66 0.47 16.54
N GLY A 335 -6.64 0.21 17.39
CA GLY A 335 -7.74 1.13 17.61
C GLY A 335 -9.06 0.35 17.57
N ASP A 336 -10.14 1.00 18.01
CA ASP A 336 -11.47 0.46 17.78
C ASP A 336 -11.93 0.91 16.38
N ASP A 337 -11.64 0.11 15.36
CA ASP A 337 -11.79 0.52 13.96
C ASP A 337 -13.12 0.08 13.32
N VAL A 338 -13.55 0.83 12.30
CA VAL A 338 -14.67 0.47 11.43
C VAL A 338 -14.16 0.30 10.00
N LEU A 339 -14.21 -0.94 9.49
CA LEU A 339 -13.80 -1.29 8.14
C LEU A 339 -15.02 -1.74 7.34
N ILE A 340 -15.25 -1.10 6.19
CA ILE A 340 -16.35 -1.44 5.29
C ILE A 340 -15.78 -1.55 3.87
N GLY A 341 -15.87 -2.75 3.29
CA GLY A 341 -15.45 -3.01 1.92
C GLY A 341 -16.40 -2.42 0.87
N GLY A 342 -16.15 -2.78 -0.39
CA GLY A 342 -16.85 -2.30 -1.57
C GLY A 342 -17.62 -3.43 -2.28
N ASP A 343 -17.61 -3.38 -3.62
CA ASP A 343 -18.23 -4.43 -4.46
C ASP A 343 -17.25 -5.55 -4.87
N GLY A 344 -15.95 -5.39 -4.58
CA GLY A 344 -14.88 -6.30 -4.98
C GLY A 344 -14.57 -7.37 -3.93
N ASN A 345 -13.77 -8.36 -4.31
CA ASN A 345 -13.33 -9.41 -3.39
C ASN A 345 -12.22 -8.89 -2.46
N ASP A 346 -12.63 -8.35 -1.32
CA ASP A 346 -11.83 -7.49 -0.48
C ASP A 346 -11.10 -8.25 0.64
N ARG A 347 -10.08 -7.59 1.21
CA ARG A 347 -9.33 -8.11 2.36
C ARG A 347 -9.33 -7.08 3.49
N LEU A 348 -10.03 -7.37 4.58
CA LEU A 348 -10.18 -6.44 5.70
C LEU A 348 -9.55 -7.01 6.97
N LEU A 349 -8.76 -6.19 7.65
CA LEU A 349 -8.04 -6.54 8.89
C LEU A 349 -8.36 -5.53 9.99
N GLY A 350 -9.10 -5.94 11.01
CA GLY A 350 -9.39 -5.09 12.16
C GLY A 350 -8.14 -4.79 12.98
N GLY A 351 -7.30 -5.80 13.24
CA GLY A 351 -6.05 -5.61 13.96
C GLY A 351 -6.22 -5.77 15.46
N SER A 352 -5.91 -4.76 16.27
CA SER A 352 -6.14 -4.82 17.73
C SER A 352 -7.11 -3.76 18.20
N GLY A 353 -8.06 -4.13 19.05
CA GLY A 353 -9.12 -3.25 19.52
C GLY A 353 -10.48 -3.85 19.18
N LEU A 354 -11.58 -3.17 19.53
CA LEU A 354 -12.92 -3.67 19.26
C LEU A 354 -13.38 -3.23 17.87
N ASN A 355 -13.19 -4.10 16.87
CA ASN A 355 -13.41 -3.74 15.48
C ASN A 355 -14.80 -4.12 14.98
N LEU A 356 -15.32 -3.31 14.06
CA LEU A 356 -16.45 -3.62 13.20
C LEU A 356 -15.96 -3.78 11.77
N VAL A 357 -16.12 -4.96 11.19
CA VAL A 357 -15.63 -5.30 9.86
C VAL A 357 -16.78 -5.83 9.01
N SER A 358 -17.00 -5.25 7.82
CA SER A 358 -18.06 -5.63 6.87
C SER A 358 -17.49 -5.75 5.47
N GLY A 359 -17.68 -6.92 4.82
CA GLY A 359 -17.11 -7.26 3.52
C GLY A 359 -17.75 -6.48 2.37
N GLY A 360 -19.08 -6.45 2.31
CA GLY A 360 -19.83 -5.76 1.27
C GLY A 360 -20.38 -6.73 0.23
N LEU A 361 -20.09 -6.48 -1.05
CA LEU A 361 -20.36 -7.49 -2.09
C LEU A 361 -19.03 -8.09 -2.53
N GLY A 362 -19.06 -9.36 -2.93
CA GLY A 362 -17.87 -10.04 -3.43
C GLY A 362 -17.46 -11.16 -2.48
N ASP A 363 -16.50 -11.99 -2.89
CA ASP A 363 -15.99 -13.05 -2.02
C ASP A 363 -14.86 -12.47 -1.14
N ASP A 364 -15.17 -12.15 0.10
CA ASP A 364 -14.32 -11.35 0.97
C ASP A 364 -13.50 -12.18 1.97
N THR A 365 -12.40 -11.59 2.46
CA THR A 365 -11.59 -12.16 3.53
C THR A 365 -11.46 -11.18 4.68
N LEU A 366 -12.09 -11.51 5.81
CA LEU A 366 -12.17 -10.68 7.00
C LEU A 366 -11.39 -11.31 8.15
N ALA A 367 -10.62 -10.50 8.88
CA ALA A 367 -10.04 -10.88 10.15
C ALA A 367 -10.30 -9.80 11.21
N GLY A 368 -10.88 -10.20 12.36
CA GLY A 368 -11.09 -9.31 13.51
C GLY A 368 -9.77 -8.97 14.17
N GLY A 369 -9.09 -10.00 14.68
CA GLY A 369 -7.73 -9.90 15.21
C GLY A 369 -7.69 -10.13 16.71
N LEU A 370 -7.31 -9.12 17.50
CA LEU A 370 -7.35 -9.19 18.96
C LEU A 370 -8.57 -8.48 19.49
N ASP A 371 -9.03 -8.92 20.66
CA ASP A 371 -10.20 -8.40 21.34
C ASP A 371 -11.50 -8.80 20.65
N ARG A 372 -12.65 -8.37 21.19
CA ARG A 372 -13.95 -8.83 20.73
C ARG A 372 -14.39 -8.03 19.52
N ASP A 373 -14.40 -8.69 18.37
CA ASP A 373 -14.75 -8.09 17.10
C ASP A 373 -16.16 -8.47 16.63
N THR A 374 -16.66 -7.72 15.65
CA THR A 374 -17.91 -7.99 14.93
C THR A 374 -17.63 -8.02 13.44
N LEU A 375 -17.83 -9.17 12.80
CA LEU A 375 -17.54 -9.41 11.38
C LEU A 375 -18.84 -9.76 10.64
N PHE A 376 -19.06 -9.10 9.51
CA PHE A 376 -20.14 -9.38 8.55
C PHE A 376 -19.52 -9.69 7.18
N GLY A 377 -19.77 -10.90 6.64
CA GLY A 377 -19.37 -11.24 5.26
C GLY A 377 -20.18 -10.44 4.25
N ASP A 378 -21.48 -10.31 4.53
CA ASP A 378 -22.47 -9.70 3.65
C ASP A 378 -22.77 -10.59 2.44
N PHE A 379 -22.59 -10.15 1.19
CA PHE A 379 -22.96 -10.95 0.02
C PHE A 379 -21.73 -11.54 -0.67
N GLY A 380 -21.62 -12.86 -0.72
CA GLY A 380 -20.54 -13.53 -1.45
C GLY A 380 -20.26 -14.90 -0.90
N ALA A 381 -19.13 -15.51 -1.24
CA ALA A 381 -18.62 -16.67 -0.52
C ALA A 381 -17.43 -16.24 0.33
N ASP A 382 -17.70 -15.94 1.60
CA ASP A 382 -16.79 -15.19 2.45
C ASP A 382 -15.94 -16.07 3.36
N TYR A 383 -14.79 -15.52 3.77
CA TYR A 383 -13.93 -16.10 4.80
C TYR A 383 -13.83 -15.16 5.99
N LEU A 384 -14.39 -15.55 7.14
CA LEU A 384 -14.37 -14.77 8.37
C LEU A 384 -13.52 -15.46 9.43
N LEU A 385 -12.58 -14.71 10.00
CA LEU A 385 -11.72 -15.16 11.09
C LEU A 385 -11.80 -14.21 12.28
N GLY A 386 -12.48 -14.61 13.35
CA GLY A 386 -12.55 -13.85 14.61
C GLY A 386 -11.17 -13.69 15.24
N SER A 387 -10.41 -14.77 15.30
CA SER A 387 -9.09 -14.85 15.95
C SER A 387 -9.21 -14.87 17.47
N ALA A 388 -8.82 -13.81 18.20
CA ALA A 388 -8.67 -13.87 19.65
C ALA A 388 -9.61 -12.89 20.35
N GLY A 389 -10.77 -13.37 20.78
CA GLY A 389 -11.78 -12.54 21.42
C GLY A 389 -13.12 -13.24 21.34
N GLY A 390 -14.08 -12.87 22.17
CA GLY A 390 -15.40 -13.50 22.11
C GLY A 390 -16.23 -12.93 20.98
N ASP A 391 -15.94 -13.34 19.74
CA ASP A 391 -16.28 -12.63 18.52
C ASP A 391 -17.71 -12.90 18.04
N PHE A 392 -18.24 -11.99 17.23
CA PHE A 392 -19.49 -12.19 16.50
C PHE A 392 -19.19 -12.26 15.00
N LEU A 393 -19.53 -13.37 14.36
CA LEU A 393 -19.33 -13.61 12.94
C LEU A 393 -20.69 -13.91 12.29
N ASP A 394 -21.01 -13.20 11.23
CA ASP A 394 -22.22 -13.38 10.41
C ASP A 394 -21.79 -13.50 8.94
N GLY A 395 -22.01 -14.66 8.33
CA GLY A 395 -21.65 -14.91 6.93
C GLY A 395 -22.52 -14.08 5.99
N GLY A 396 -23.82 -14.29 6.08
CA GLY A 396 -24.81 -13.61 5.24
C GLY A 396 -25.29 -14.54 4.12
N PRO A 397 -25.70 -14.00 2.96
CA PRO A 397 -26.00 -14.83 1.81
C PRO A 397 -24.74 -15.30 1.09
N GLY A 398 -24.53 -16.60 1.01
CA GLY A 398 -23.22 -17.10 0.62
C GLY A 398 -22.99 -18.56 0.85
N ASN A 399 -21.80 -19.05 0.47
CA ASN A 399 -21.31 -20.32 1.00
C ASN A 399 -20.06 -19.98 1.80
N ASP A 400 -20.25 -19.70 3.09
CA ASP A 400 -19.27 -18.98 3.87
C ASP A 400 -18.44 -19.89 4.75
N TYR A 401 -17.27 -19.40 5.15
CA TYR A 401 -16.36 -20.09 6.04
C TYR A 401 -16.06 -19.23 7.27
N LEU A 402 -16.72 -19.54 8.38
CA LEU A 402 -16.61 -18.79 9.63
C LEU A 402 -15.73 -19.53 10.63
N ARG A 403 -14.76 -18.82 11.21
CA ARG A 403 -13.88 -19.35 12.25
C ARG A 403 -13.79 -18.43 13.46
N GLY A 404 -14.23 -18.91 14.62
CA GLY A 404 -13.99 -18.24 15.90
C GLY A 404 -12.51 -18.28 16.29
N GLN A 405 -12.02 -19.47 16.67
CA GLN A 405 -10.64 -19.73 17.08
C GLN A 405 -10.25 -19.00 18.38
N GLY A 406 -8.95 -18.86 18.70
CA GLY A 406 -8.48 -18.06 19.85
C GLY A 406 -8.71 -18.60 21.26
N GLY A 407 -9.58 -19.59 21.45
CA GLY A 407 -9.89 -20.14 22.77
C GLY A 407 -11.00 -19.41 23.52
N SER A 408 -11.75 -18.57 22.82
CA SER A 408 -12.82 -17.68 23.30
C SER A 408 -14.20 -18.34 23.20
N ASN A 409 -15.28 -17.57 23.39
CA ASN A 409 -16.64 -18.06 23.19
C ASN A 409 -17.26 -17.20 22.11
N ASP A 410 -17.40 -17.78 20.93
CA ASP A 410 -17.74 -17.03 19.72
C ASP A 410 -19.21 -17.25 19.35
N SER A 411 -19.77 -16.28 18.65
CA SER A 411 -21.13 -16.33 18.12
C SER A 411 -21.06 -16.38 16.60
N LEU A 412 -21.67 -17.41 16.00
CA LEU A 412 -21.60 -17.67 14.57
C LEU A 412 -23.01 -17.73 13.97
N THR A 413 -23.23 -17.01 12.87
CA THR A 413 -24.43 -17.07 12.04
C THR A 413 -24.00 -17.37 10.60
N GLY A 414 -24.52 -18.44 10.01
CA GLY A 414 -24.18 -18.81 8.63
C GLY A 414 -24.95 -17.95 7.65
N GLY A 415 -26.29 -17.98 7.78
CA GLY A 415 -27.18 -17.28 6.87
C GLY A 415 -27.70 -18.18 5.75
N ASP A 416 -27.81 -17.62 4.54
CA ASP A 416 -28.40 -18.33 3.39
C ASP A 416 -27.29 -19.01 2.59
N GLY A 417 -27.23 -20.35 2.60
CA GLY A 417 -26.41 -21.16 1.69
C GLY A 417 -25.72 -22.31 2.42
N ASP A 418 -24.73 -22.94 1.80
CA ASP A 418 -24.05 -24.12 2.37
C ASP A 418 -22.76 -23.68 3.08
N ASP A 419 -22.86 -23.39 4.38
CA ASP A 419 -21.77 -22.78 5.15
C ASP A 419 -20.89 -23.78 5.90
N THR A 420 -19.71 -23.33 6.35
CA THR A 420 -18.89 -24.05 7.33
C THR A 420 -18.58 -23.17 8.52
N LEU A 421 -19.06 -23.59 9.69
CA LEU A 421 -18.92 -22.87 10.95
C LEU A 421 -17.99 -23.66 11.88
N ASP A 422 -16.83 -23.09 12.20
CA ASP A 422 -15.81 -23.64 13.11
C ASP A 422 -15.64 -22.72 14.32
N GLY A 423 -16.33 -23.03 15.43
CA GLY A 423 -16.21 -22.27 16.68
C GLY A 423 -14.79 -22.30 17.23
N GLY A 424 -14.09 -23.43 17.04
CA GLY A 424 -12.75 -23.63 17.57
C GLY A 424 -12.77 -24.07 19.04
N PRO A 425 -11.74 -23.75 19.85
CA PRO A 425 -11.78 -24.04 21.27
C PRO A 425 -12.61 -22.99 21.99
N GLY A 426 -13.58 -23.42 22.79
CA GLY A 426 -14.49 -22.46 23.39
C GLY A 426 -15.76 -23.09 23.93
N SER A 427 -16.71 -22.23 24.27
CA SER A 427 -18.12 -22.59 24.35
C SER A 427 -18.86 -21.74 23.32
N ASP A 428 -18.91 -22.25 22.10
CA ASP A 428 -19.31 -21.48 20.93
C ASP A 428 -20.81 -21.61 20.66
N TRP A 429 -21.39 -20.55 20.12
CA TRP A 429 -22.82 -20.40 19.95
C TRP A 429 -23.20 -20.15 18.49
N LEU A 430 -23.87 -21.13 17.89
CA LEU A 430 -24.58 -20.97 16.63
C LEU A 430 -25.90 -20.20 16.84
N LEU A 431 -26.12 -19.14 16.07
CA LEU A 431 -27.37 -18.41 16.01
C LEU A 431 -27.89 -18.42 14.56
N GLU A 432 -29.12 -18.87 14.34
CA GLU A 432 -29.74 -18.87 13.02
C GLU A 432 -31.20 -18.42 13.04
N PHE A 433 -31.60 -17.61 12.04
CA PHE A 433 -32.91 -16.99 11.96
C PHE A 433 -33.49 -17.15 10.56
N GLY A 434 -34.64 -17.80 10.42
CA GLY A 434 -35.22 -18.03 9.09
C GLY A 434 -36.66 -18.50 9.08
N ASP A 435 -37.29 -18.56 7.91
CA ASP A 435 -38.60 -19.18 7.71
C ASP A 435 -38.47 -20.52 6.98
N ALA A 436 -37.73 -21.44 7.59
CA ALA A 436 -37.44 -22.77 7.06
C ALA A 436 -37.68 -23.87 8.10
N ASP A 437 -37.73 -25.11 7.64
CA ASP A 437 -37.65 -26.26 8.53
C ASP A 437 -36.18 -26.49 8.91
N PHE A 438 -35.86 -26.45 10.20
CA PHE A 438 -34.50 -26.63 10.70
C PHE A 438 -34.26 -28.04 11.24
N VAL A 439 -33.13 -28.64 10.88
CA VAL A 439 -32.64 -29.88 11.49
C VAL A 439 -31.19 -29.68 11.93
N LEU A 440 -30.97 -29.74 13.24
CA LEU A 440 -29.68 -29.54 13.88
C LEU A 440 -29.11 -30.87 14.40
N THR A 441 -27.85 -31.09 14.09
CA THR A 441 -27.03 -32.20 14.60
C THR A 441 -25.69 -31.66 15.11
N ASP A 442 -24.92 -32.48 15.83
CA ASP A 442 -23.55 -32.12 16.27
C ASP A 442 -22.61 -31.69 15.13
N THR A 443 -22.93 -32.03 13.87
CA THR A 443 -22.03 -31.81 12.73
C THR A 443 -22.65 -31.01 11.58
N ALA A 444 -23.94 -30.69 11.66
CA ALA A 444 -24.64 -30.02 10.58
C ALA A 444 -25.92 -29.32 11.04
N LEU A 445 -26.24 -28.21 10.38
CA LEU A 445 -27.55 -27.55 10.40
C LEU A 445 -28.11 -27.60 8.98
N SER A 446 -29.38 -27.95 8.81
CA SER A 446 -30.07 -27.78 7.53
C SER A 446 -31.25 -26.84 7.69
N GLY A 447 -31.53 -26.00 6.70
CA GLY A 447 -32.72 -25.15 6.65
C GLY A 447 -32.60 -24.07 5.57
N LEU A 448 -31.73 -23.09 5.82
CA LEU A 448 -31.39 -22.03 4.87
C LEU A 448 -30.33 -22.48 3.84
N GLY A 449 -29.48 -23.42 4.22
CA GLY A 449 -28.83 -24.37 3.33
C GLY A 449 -28.39 -25.62 4.09
N ASN A 450 -27.24 -26.21 3.77
CA ASN A 450 -26.68 -27.39 4.43
C ASN A 450 -25.32 -27.09 5.06
N ASP A 451 -25.38 -26.54 6.27
CA ASP A 451 -24.21 -26.05 6.96
C ASP A 451 -23.46 -27.18 7.65
N ARG A 452 -22.14 -27.06 7.66
CA ARG A 452 -21.23 -27.93 8.39
C ARG A 452 -20.81 -27.27 9.69
N LEU A 453 -21.05 -27.97 10.81
CA LEU A 453 -20.68 -27.50 12.14
C LEU A 453 -19.43 -28.21 12.64
N ILE A 454 -18.51 -27.45 13.24
CA ILE A 454 -17.28 -27.91 13.86
C ILE A 454 -17.14 -27.17 15.19
N SER A 455 -17.02 -27.92 16.30
CA SER A 455 -16.81 -27.37 17.65
C SER A 455 -17.84 -26.29 18.02
N VAL A 456 -19.13 -26.66 18.00
CA VAL A 456 -20.24 -25.80 18.42
C VAL A 456 -20.95 -26.48 19.58
N GLU A 457 -20.97 -25.83 20.75
CA GLU A 457 -21.53 -26.41 21.98
C GLU A 457 -22.96 -25.95 22.26
N ARG A 458 -23.39 -24.84 21.65
CA ARG A 458 -24.70 -24.22 21.88
C ARG A 458 -25.33 -23.76 20.58
N ALA A 459 -26.65 -23.85 20.49
CA ALA A 459 -27.41 -23.37 19.34
C ALA A 459 -28.64 -22.57 19.75
N GLY A 460 -28.95 -21.53 18.99
CA GLY A 460 -30.19 -20.76 19.07
C GLY A 460 -30.81 -20.66 17.68
N LEU A 461 -31.99 -21.24 17.50
CA LEU A 461 -32.73 -21.21 16.23
C LEU A 461 -34.06 -20.49 16.44
N ALA A 462 -34.42 -19.61 15.50
CA ALA A 462 -35.68 -18.87 15.60
C ALA A 462 -36.38 -18.71 14.26
N LEU A 463 -37.70 -18.98 14.28
CA LEU A 463 -38.56 -18.79 13.12
C LEU A 463 -39.01 -17.34 12.98
N THR A 464 -38.96 -16.81 11.77
CA THR A 464 -39.35 -15.43 11.44
C THR A 464 -40.68 -15.34 10.67
N GLY A 465 -41.12 -16.43 10.04
CA GLY A 465 -42.36 -16.49 9.26
C GLY A 465 -43.61 -16.82 10.06
N THR A 466 -44.77 -16.81 9.39
CA THR A 466 -46.09 -17.13 9.98
C THR A 466 -46.62 -18.50 9.57
N ALA A 467 -45.82 -19.31 8.88
CA ALA A 467 -46.18 -20.66 8.49
C ALA A 467 -45.80 -21.62 9.62
N GLY A 468 -46.52 -22.73 9.74
CA GLY A 468 -46.09 -23.82 10.63
C GLY A 468 -44.81 -24.45 10.08
N ARG A 469 -43.76 -24.54 10.90
CA ARG A 469 -42.47 -25.14 10.56
C ARG A 469 -42.05 -26.21 11.56
N MET A 470 -41.06 -27.00 11.17
CA MET A 470 -40.39 -27.96 12.03
C MET A 470 -39.01 -27.43 12.42
N MET A 471 -38.67 -27.47 13.71
CA MET A 471 -37.30 -27.35 14.19
C MET A 471 -36.96 -28.56 15.04
N SER A 472 -35.95 -29.33 14.64
CA SER A 472 -35.50 -30.52 15.36
C SER A 472 -34.02 -30.42 15.70
N ALA A 473 -33.71 -30.41 16.99
CA ALA A 473 -32.37 -30.53 17.56
C ALA A 473 -32.10 -31.95 18.08
N ALA A 474 -32.90 -32.95 17.68
CA ALA A 474 -32.80 -34.33 18.17
C ALA A 474 -31.40 -34.96 17.98
N GLY A 475 -30.62 -34.48 16.99
CA GLY A 475 -29.26 -34.95 16.72
C GLY A 475 -28.15 -34.11 17.35
N PHE A 476 -28.49 -33.09 18.14
CA PHE A 476 -27.56 -32.15 18.76
C PHE A 476 -27.44 -32.42 20.26
N THR A 477 -26.23 -32.69 20.72
CA THR A 477 -25.94 -33.07 22.12
C THR A 477 -25.72 -31.87 23.03
N GLY A 478 -25.44 -30.70 22.45
CA GLY A 478 -25.32 -29.44 23.17
C GLY A 478 -26.66 -28.86 23.60
N ARG A 479 -26.64 -27.67 24.19
CA ARG A 479 -27.88 -26.95 24.56
C ARG A 479 -28.44 -26.21 23.35
N ALA A 480 -29.69 -26.51 22.99
CA ALA A 480 -30.46 -25.82 21.98
C ALA A 480 -31.51 -24.86 22.59
N THR A 481 -31.67 -23.69 21.98
CA THR A 481 -32.81 -22.80 22.19
C THR A 481 -33.60 -22.69 20.90
N LEU A 482 -34.82 -23.22 20.88
CA LEU A 482 -35.70 -23.22 19.72
C LEU A 482 -36.87 -22.27 19.95
N LEU A 483 -36.99 -21.25 19.10
CA LEU A 483 -38.04 -20.24 19.19
C LEU A 483 -38.97 -20.32 17.97
N GLY A 484 -40.16 -20.88 18.16
CA GLY A 484 -41.20 -20.95 17.13
C GLY A 484 -41.66 -19.59 16.63
N GLY A 485 -42.47 -19.59 15.57
CA GLY A 485 -43.10 -18.43 14.97
C GLY A 485 -44.60 -18.39 15.26
N PRO A 486 -45.36 -17.48 14.64
CA PRO A 486 -46.79 -17.68 14.48
C PRO A 486 -47.06 -18.86 13.53
N GLY A 487 -47.91 -19.80 13.90
CA GLY A 487 -48.18 -20.98 13.07
C GLY A 487 -48.26 -22.25 13.91
N ASP A 488 -48.75 -23.33 13.33
CA ASP A 488 -48.76 -24.63 14.00
C ASP A 488 -47.35 -25.27 13.85
N ASP A 489 -46.46 -24.97 14.79
CA ASP A 489 -45.05 -25.39 14.74
C ASP A 489 -44.79 -26.74 15.44
N THR A 490 -43.74 -27.43 15.01
CA THR A 490 -43.19 -28.60 15.69
C THR A 490 -41.77 -28.32 16.16
N LEU A 491 -41.57 -28.28 17.47
CA LEU A 491 -40.26 -28.10 18.10
C LEU A 491 -39.83 -29.40 18.79
N GLU A 492 -38.64 -29.89 18.51
CA GLU A 492 -38.06 -31.09 19.10
C GLU A 492 -36.64 -30.80 19.59
N GLY A 493 -36.39 -31.00 20.88
CA GLY A 493 -35.09 -30.85 21.50
C GLY A 493 -34.22 -32.11 21.35
N GLY A 494 -32.98 -31.99 21.78
CA GLY A 494 -31.97 -33.04 21.79
C GLY A 494 -31.76 -33.62 23.19
N PRO A 495 -30.63 -34.31 23.40
CA PRO A 495 -30.24 -34.84 24.71
C PRO A 495 -29.70 -33.79 25.72
N GLY A 496 -29.68 -32.50 25.34
CA GLY A 496 -29.18 -31.39 26.14
C GLY A 496 -30.24 -30.81 27.07
N ASP A 497 -29.86 -29.83 27.91
CA ASP A 497 -30.83 -29.06 28.69
C ASP A 497 -31.39 -27.91 27.83
N ASP A 498 -32.51 -28.16 27.15
CA ASP A 498 -32.97 -27.33 26.05
C ASP A 498 -34.07 -26.33 26.44
N ARG A 499 -34.26 -25.32 25.60
CA ARG A 499 -35.32 -24.32 25.76
C ARG A 499 -36.15 -24.20 24.49
N LEU A 500 -37.40 -24.64 24.54
CA LEU A 500 -38.32 -24.67 23.40
C LEU A 500 -39.51 -23.76 23.68
N LEU A 501 -39.73 -22.74 22.86
CA LEU A 501 -40.83 -21.78 23.00
C LEU A 501 -41.57 -21.63 21.67
N ALA A 502 -42.76 -22.20 21.54
CA ALA A 502 -43.45 -22.30 20.25
C ALA A 502 -44.22 -21.04 19.82
N LYS A 503 -44.61 -20.17 20.75
CA LYS A 503 -45.37 -18.92 20.50
C LYS A 503 -46.84 -19.17 20.09
N ASP A 504 -47.33 -18.61 18.98
CA ASP A 504 -48.76 -18.58 18.66
C ASP A 504 -49.09 -19.72 17.69
N GLY A 505 -50.08 -20.56 18.00
CA GLY A 505 -50.54 -21.64 17.12
C GLY A 505 -50.94 -22.89 17.89
N ASN A 506 -51.25 -23.98 17.18
CA ASN A 506 -51.45 -25.29 17.81
C ASN A 506 -50.16 -26.09 17.66
N ASN A 507 -49.27 -25.93 18.63
CA ASN A 507 -47.90 -26.39 18.51
C ASN A 507 -47.70 -27.80 19.07
N LEU A 508 -46.69 -28.49 18.56
CA LEU A 508 -46.15 -29.72 19.13
C LEU A 508 -44.74 -29.43 19.64
N VAL A 509 -44.51 -29.61 20.95
CA VAL A 509 -43.21 -29.37 21.59
C VAL A 509 -42.76 -30.64 22.29
N ARG A 510 -41.53 -31.10 22.00
CA ARG A 510 -40.89 -32.27 22.63
C ARG A 510 -39.54 -31.85 23.19
N GLY A 511 -39.34 -31.99 24.50
CA GLY A 511 -38.07 -31.67 25.17
C GLY A 511 -36.99 -32.65 24.76
N GLY A 512 -37.25 -33.94 24.97
CA GLY A 512 -36.28 -35.00 24.72
C GLY A 512 -35.66 -35.45 26.05
N PRO A 513 -34.47 -36.06 26.03
CA PRO A 513 -33.72 -36.29 27.26
C PRO A 513 -33.08 -34.99 27.75
N GLY A 514 -33.25 -34.59 29.00
CA GLY A 514 -32.64 -33.36 29.49
C GLY A 514 -33.39 -32.75 30.66
N ALA A 515 -32.92 -31.62 31.19
CA ALA A 515 -33.78 -30.78 32.03
C ALA A 515 -34.30 -29.61 31.19
N ASP A 516 -35.44 -29.82 30.54
CA ASP A 516 -35.92 -28.95 29.48
C ASP A 516 -36.91 -27.87 29.97
N LEU A 517 -36.97 -26.77 29.23
CA LEU A 517 -37.97 -25.72 29.42
C LEU A 517 -38.85 -25.59 28.17
N LEU A 518 -40.13 -25.95 28.31
CA LEU A 518 -41.08 -25.99 27.22
C LEU A 518 -42.19 -24.95 27.42
N GLY A 519 -42.49 -24.17 26.38
CA GLY A 519 -43.62 -23.24 26.36
C GLY A 519 -44.46 -23.39 25.11
N GLY A 520 -45.76 -23.65 25.29
CA GLY A 520 -46.73 -23.75 24.19
C GLY A 520 -47.04 -22.38 23.60
N GLY A 521 -47.56 -21.48 24.43
CA GLY A 521 -47.83 -20.09 24.05
C GLY A 521 -49.33 -19.83 23.90
N LEU A 522 -49.78 -19.27 22.77
CA LEU A 522 -51.21 -19.12 22.51
C LEU A 522 -51.70 -20.24 21.61
N GLY A 523 -52.81 -20.89 21.94
CA GLY A 523 -53.51 -21.78 21.03
C GLY A 523 -53.86 -23.11 21.68
N ARG A 524 -53.71 -24.23 20.97
CA ARG A 524 -53.96 -25.55 21.55
C ARG A 524 -52.72 -26.40 21.37
N ASP A 525 -51.88 -26.37 22.37
CA ASP A 525 -50.54 -26.92 22.30
C ASP A 525 -50.46 -28.34 22.88
N THR A 526 -49.46 -29.09 22.44
CA THR A 526 -49.12 -30.41 22.94
C THR A 526 -47.65 -30.42 23.35
N LEU A 527 -47.39 -30.51 24.65
CA LEU A 527 -46.04 -30.46 25.23
C LEU A 527 -45.69 -31.82 25.86
N PHE A 528 -44.54 -32.36 25.46
CA PHE A 528 -43.95 -33.56 26.03
C PHE A 528 -42.57 -33.21 26.60
N GLY A 529 -42.37 -33.30 27.92
CA GLY A 529 -41.04 -33.16 28.53
C GLY A 529 -40.12 -34.29 28.08
N GLU A 530 -40.61 -35.52 28.25
CA GLU A 530 -39.90 -36.78 27.96
C GLU A 530 -39.00 -37.18 29.13
N ASP A 531 -37.73 -37.50 28.94
CA ASP A 531 -36.90 -38.05 30.04
C ASP A 531 -36.13 -36.92 30.75
N GLY A 532 -36.32 -36.74 32.04
CA GLY A 532 -35.53 -35.82 32.85
C GLY A 532 -36.40 -34.92 33.72
N ASN A 533 -35.88 -33.76 34.13
CA ASN A 533 -36.58 -32.91 35.10
C ASN A 533 -37.06 -31.64 34.42
N ASP A 534 -38.27 -31.70 33.86
CA ASP A 534 -38.70 -30.69 32.90
C ASP A 534 -39.57 -29.61 33.52
N ARG A 535 -39.64 -28.46 32.83
CA ARG A 535 -40.52 -27.35 33.14
C ARG A 535 -41.43 -27.03 31.97
N LEU A 536 -42.71 -27.34 32.11
CA LEU A 536 -43.69 -27.13 31.04
C LEU A 536 -44.63 -25.97 31.38
N PHE A 537 -44.75 -25.02 30.46
CA PHE A 537 -45.63 -23.87 30.54
C PHE A 537 -46.74 -23.99 29.49
N ALA A 538 -47.96 -24.34 29.92
CA ALA A 538 -49.13 -24.46 29.03
C ALA A 538 -49.41 -23.13 28.31
N SER A 539 -49.32 -22.02 29.06
CA SER A 539 -49.76 -20.69 28.61
C SER A 539 -51.28 -20.65 28.35
N ALA A 540 -51.77 -19.98 27.29
CA ALA A 540 -53.21 -19.77 27.10
C ALA A 540 -53.77 -20.69 26.02
N GLY A 541 -54.64 -21.60 26.42
CA GLY A 541 -55.11 -22.59 25.48
C GLY A 541 -56.02 -23.66 26.05
N ALA A 542 -56.08 -24.80 25.38
CA ALA A 542 -56.67 -26.02 25.93
C ALA A 542 -55.65 -27.13 25.74
N ASP A 543 -54.58 -27.05 26.51
CA ASP A 543 -53.31 -27.67 26.15
C ASP A 543 -53.22 -29.10 26.68
N PHE A 544 -52.35 -29.89 26.06
CA PHE A 544 -51.99 -31.22 26.53
C PHE A 544 -50.56 -31.21 27.03
N LEU A 545 -50.35 -31.63 28.28
CA LEU A 545 -49.01 -31.66 28.89
C LEU A 545 -48.72 -33.05 29.47
N ASP A 546 -47.56 -33.57 29.11
CA ASP A 546 -47.00 -34.80 29.67
C ASP A 546 -45.52 -34.57 30.00
N GLY A 547 -45.19 -34.53 31.30
CA GLY A 547 -43.81 -34.36 31.74
C GLY A 547 -42.93 -35.56 31.38
N GLY A 548 -43.50 -36.78 31.31
CA GLY A 548 -42.72 -37.99 31.09
C GLY A 548 -42.13 -38.56 32.39
N PRO A 549 -40.98 -39.26 32.34
CA PRO A 549 -40.26 -39.71 33.53
C PRO A 549 -39.31 -38.65 34.15
N GLY A 550 -39.56 -38.29 35.40
CA GLY A 550 -38.64 -37.54 36.25
C GLY A 550 -39.38 -36.65 37.25
N ASP A 551 -38.68 -35.64 37.79
CA ASP A 551 -39.27 -34.65 38.70
C ASP A 551 -39.66 -33.38 37.94
N ASP A 552 -40.83 -33.44 37.29
CA ASP A 552 -41.33 -32.38 36.41
C ASP A 552 -42.14 -31.30 37.16
N GLU A 553 -42.03 -30.07 36.68
CA GLU A 553 -42.83 -28.91 37.12
C GLU A 553 -43.73 -28.44 35.97
N VAL A 554 -45.04 -28.36 36.24
CA VAL A 554 -46.02 -27.91 35.23
C VAL A 554 -46.75 -26.66 35.71
N ILE A 555 -46.69 -25.62 34.88
CA ILE A 555 -47.26 -24.31 35.16
C ILE A 555 -48.37 -24.03 34.14
N GLY A 556 -49.62 -24.23 34.56
CA GLY A 556 -50.81 -23.81 33.81
C GLY A 556 -51.17 -22.35 34.06
N GLN A 557 -51.89 -21.71 33.14
CA GLN A 557 -52.54 -20.42 33.40
C GLN A 557 -53.98 -20.61 33.89
N GLY A 558 -54.44 -19.72 34.77
CA GLY A 558 -55.81 -19.80 35.29
C GLY A 558 -56.84 -19.49 34.20
N GLY A 559 -57.71 -20.45 33.87
CA GLY A 559 -58.87 -20.25 32.98
C GLY A 559 -58.91 -21.11 31.72
N SER A 560 -57.85 -21.86 31.44
CA SER A 560 -57.75 -22.87 30.38
C SER A 560 -58.23 -24.25 30.85
N ASN A 561 -58.69 -25.10 29.91
CA ASN A 561 -59.09 -26.50 30.18
C ASN A 561 -57.95 -27.45 29.81
N ASP A 562 -56.83 -27.34 30.51
CA ASP A 562 -55.62 -28.12 30.19
C ASP A 562 -55.75 -29.58 30.65
N THR A 563 -55.15 -30.49 29.89
CA THR A 563 -55.13 -31.94 30.14
C THR A 563 -53.73 -32.38 30.54
N LEU A 564 -53.62 -33.01 31.72
CA LEU A 564 -52.36 -33.55 32.25
C LEU A 564 -52.38 -35.09 32.16
N ALA A 565 -51.38 -35.67 31.49
CA ALA A 565 -51.35 -37.12 31.21
C ALA A 565 -50.85 -38.00 32.38
N ARG A 566 -49.95 -37.48 33.24
CA ARG A 566 -49.31 -38.22 34.36
C ARG A 566 -49.39 -37.47 35.69
N ALA A 567 -49.21 -38.19 36.80
CA ALA A 567 -49.14 -37.62 38.15
C ALA A 567 -47.79 -36.91 38.36
N MET A 568 -47.78 -35.60 38.15
CA MET A 568 -46.60 -34.73 38.23
C MET A 568 -46.29 -34.35 39.68
N THR A 569 -45.01 -34.12 39.99
CA THR A 569 -44.51 -33.97 41.37
C THR A 569 -44.70 -32.58 41.96
N ARG A 570 -45.04 -31.55 41.17
CA ARG A 570 -45.49 -30.27 41.71
C ARG A 570 -46.35 -29.41 40.80
#